data_AF-A0A967RIC0-F1
#
_entry.id   AF-A0A967RIC0-F1
#
_cell.length_a   1.000
_cell.length_b   1.000
_cell.length_c   1.000
_cell.angle_alpha   90.00
_cell.angle_beta   90.00
_cell.angle_gamma   90.00
#
_symmetry.space_group_name_H-M   'P 1'
#
loop_
_entity.id
_entity.type
_entity.pdbx_description
1 polymer ?
#
loop_
_entity_poly.entity_id
_entity_poly.type
_entity_poly.pdbx_seq_one_letter_code
_entity_poly.pdbx_strand_id
1 'polypeptide(L)'
;MTEEGFKRKLTAILSADVEGYSRLMGEDEEATVRTLTAYREVLSTLIQQHNGRVIDSPGDNLLAEFASVVDAVQCAVAVQKEIKSRNDEVPENRKMRFRIGINLGDVIQEENRIYGDGVNIAARLENLCDGGGICISGTAFEHVENKLDLKFKDLGEQKVKNIVKPLRVYRVKLTDEAYESDMDEALELPNKPSIAVLPFDNMSNDKSQEYFSDGLTEQIITGISRIRELFVVARNSTFTYKGKAVKVQQVGRELGVRYVLEGSVQKSNERVRINAQLIDAITGHHLWAETYDRDLKD
;
A
#
# COMPACT_ATOMS: atom_id res chain seq x y z
N MET A 1 -26.49 9.96 -48.57
CA MET A 1 -25.86 8.97 -47.67
C MET A 1 -24.86 9.74 -46.83
N THR A 2 -25.27 10.17 -45.64
CA THR A 2 -24.42 10.91 -44.70
C THR A 2 -23.46 9.92 -44.06
N GLU A 3 -22.15 10.11 -44.26
CA GLU A 3 -21.13 9.38 -43.51
C GLU A 3 -21.28 9.75 -42.03
N GLU A 4 -21.87 8.86 -41.23
CA GLU A 4 -21.79 8.94 -39.76
C GLU A 4 -20.34 8.66 -39.34
N GLY A 5 -19.52 9.70 -39.45
CA GLY A 5 -18.10 9.65 -39.14
C GLY A 5 -17.87 9.57 -37.64
N PHE A 6 -17.24 8.49 -37.19
CA PHE A 6 -16.65 8.37 -35.86
C PHE A 6 -15.77 9.59 -35.54
N LYS A 7 -16.07 10.30 -34.45
CA LYS A 7 -15.31 11.50 -34.06
C LYS A 7 -14.14 11.11 -33.16
N ARG A 8 -12.91 11.31 -33.62
CA ARG A 8 -11.71 11.17 -32.79
C ARG A 8 -11.48 12.40 -31.94
N LYS A 9 -11.04 12.19 -30.70
CA LYS A 9 -10.62 13.26 -29.79
C LYS A 9 -9.61 12.74 -28.77
N LEU A 10 -8.70 13.62 -28.35
CA LEU A 10 -7.87 13.42 -27.17
C LEU A 10 -8.70 13.73 -25.92
N THR A 11 -8.74 12.81 -24.95
CA THR A 11 -9.49 13.02 -23.70
C THR A 11 -8.78 12.34 -22.53
N ALA A 12 -9.01 12.82 -21.31
CA ALA A 12 -8.63 12.11 -20.09
C ALA A 12 -9.72 11.10 -19.73
N ILE A 13 -9.31 9.88 -19.40
CA ILE A 13 -10.20 8.74 -19.18
C ILE A 13 -9.93 8.23 -17.77
N LEU A 14 -10.96 8.14 -16.96
CA LEU A 14 -10.94 7.60 -15.61
C LEU A 14 -11.73 6.30 -15.60
N SER A 15 -11.06 5.21 -15.23
CA SER A 15 -11.67 3.90 -14.99
C SER A 15 -11.61 3.61 -13.49
N ALA A 16 -12.73 3.21 -12.90
CA ALA A 16 -12.80 2.89 -11.48
C ALA A 16 -13.54 1.57 -11.25
N ASP A 17 -12.95 0.67 -10.46
CA ASP A 17 -13.50 -0.65 -10.17
C ASP A 17 -13.42 -0.98 -8.67
N VAL A 18 -14.24 -1.91 -8.20
CA VAL A 18 -14.24 -2.33 -6.79
C VAL A 18 -13.29 -3.51 -6.57
N GLU A 19 -12.40 -3.36 -5.60
CA GLU A 19 -11.55 -4.48 -5.16
C GLU A 19 -12.36 -5.55 -4.44
N GLY A 20 -12.28 -6.79 -4.94
CA GLY A 20 -12.90 -7.95 -4.30
C GLY A 20 -14.42 -7.98 -4.38
N TYR A 21 -15.02 -7.34 -5.40
CA TYR A 21 -16.48 -7.28 -5.59
C TYR A 21 -17.16 -8.66 -5.51
N SER A 22 -16.60 -9.69 -6.15
CA SER A 22 -17.17 -11.05 -6.12
C SER A 22 -17.24 -11.65 -4.70
N ARG A 23 -16.29 -11.31 -3.82
CA ARG A 23 -16.31 -11.75 -2.42
C ARG A 23 -17.44 -11.07 -1.65
N LEU A 24 -17.59 -9.75 -1.82
CA LEU A 24 -18.64 -8.98 -1.15
C LEU A 24 -20.05 -9.45 -1.56
N MET A 25 -20.23 -9.76 -2.84
CA MET A 25 -21.46 -10.35 -3.36
C MET A 25 -21.77 -11.71 -2.71
N GLY A 26 -20.76 -12.58 -2.53
CA GLY A 26 -20.96 -13.89 -1.90
C GLY A 26 -21.31 -13.83 -0.41
N GLU A 27 -20.93 -12.76 0.30
CA GLU A 27 -21.24 -12.58 1.73
C GLU A 27 -22.63 -11.99 1.98
N ASP A 28 -23.00 -10.93 1.25
CA ASP A 28 -24.32 -10.29 1.33
C ASP A 28 -24.58 -9.46 0.06
N GLU A 29 -25.38 -10.02 -0.86
CA GLU A 29 -25.69 -9.40 -2.15
C GLU A 29 -26.45 -8.07 -1.98
N GLU A 30 -27.49 -8.03 -1.13
CA GLU A 30 -28.36 -6.87 -1.00
C GLU A 30 -27.61 -5.69 -0.37
N ALA A 31 -26.82 -5.93 0.67
CA ALA A 31 -26.01 -4.88 1.30
C ALA A 31 -24.89 -4.41 0.35
N THR A 32 -24.31 -5.30 -0.45
CA THR A 32 -23.26 -4.94 -1.42
C THR A 32 -23.82 -4.07 -2.54
N VAL A 33 -24.98 -4.42 -3.12
CA VAL A 33 -25.64 -3.61 -4.15
C VAL A 33 -26.05 -2.24 -3.61
N ARG A 34 -26.59 -2.17 -2.38
CA ARG A 34 -26.92 -0.88 -1.73
C ARG A 34 -25.68 0.01 -1.56
N THR A 35 -24.59 -0.56 -1.06
CA THR A 35 -23.33 0.17 -0.83
C THR A 35 -22.73 0.66 -2.16
N LEU A 36 -22.68 -0.22 -3.17
CA LEU A 36 -22.20 0.13 -4.51
C LEU A 36 -23.03 1.25 -5.14
N THR A 37 -24.36 1.19 -5.00
CA THR A 37 -25.26 2.22 -5.54
C THR A 37 -24.99 3.58 -4.87
N ALA A 38 -24.89 3.61 -3.53
CA ALA A 38 -24.57 4.82 -2.79
C ALA A 38 -23.20 5.40 -3.18
N TYR A 39 -22.18 4.57 -3.35
CA TYR A 39 -20.85 5.04 -3.76
C TYR A 39 -20.85 5.52 -5.21
N ARG A 40 -21.61 4.88 -6.11
CA ARG A 40 -21.77 5.34 -7.51
C ARG A 40 -22.41 6.70 -7.64
N GLU A 41 -23.41 7.01 -6.82
CA GLU A 41 -24.02 8.35 -6.79
C GLU A 41 -22.99 9.41 -6.38
N VAL A 42 -22.16 9.10 -5.39
CA VAL A 42 -21.07 9.97 -4.94
C VAL A 42 -20.02 10.17 -6.03
N LEU A 43 -19.56 9.08 -6.65
CA LEU A 43 -18.61 9.15 -7.77
C LEU A 43 -19.17 10.01 -8.90
N SER A 44 -20.41 9.76 -9.31
CA SER A 44 -21.07 10.51 -10.38
C SER A 44 -21.17 12.00 -10.05
N THR A 45 -21.48 12.33 -8.80
CA THR A 45 -21.54 13.73 -8.31
C THR A 45 -20.17 14.39 -8.37
N LEU A 46 -19.13 13.74 -7.84
CA LEU A 46 -17.76 14.27 -7.86
C LEU A 46 -17.23 14.43 -9.29
N ILE A 47 -17.51 13.47 -10.17
CA ILE A 47 -17.15 13.54 -11.59
C ILE A 47 -17.75 14.78 -12.22
N GLN A 48 -19.04 15.05 -12.01
CA GLN A 48 -19.70 16.25 -12.54
C GLN A 48 -19.14 17.55 -11.93
N GLN A 49 -18.87 17.57 -10.63
CA GLN A 49 -18.27 18.72 -9.94
C GLN A 49 -16.88 19.09 -10.49
N HIS A 50 -16.15 18.10 -10.98
CA HIS A 50 -14.85 18.26 -11.64
C HIS A 50 -14.96 18.28 -13.17
N ASN A 51 -16.08 18.74 -13.74
CA ASN A 51 -16.28 18.91 -15.18
C ASN A 51 -16.11 17.62 -16.02
N GLY A 52 -16.27 16.46 -15.39
CA GLY A 52 -16.24 15.16 -16.03
C GLY A 52 -17.63 14.69 -16.46
N ARG A 53 -17.65 13.69 -17.33
CA ARG A 53 -18.86 13.03 -17.81
C ARG A 53 -18.74 11.53 -17.62
N VAL A 54 -19.70 10.93 -16.93
CA VAL A 54 -19.83 9.46 -16.85
C VAL A 54 -20.28 8.94 -18.22
N ILE A 55 -19.53 8.00 -18.78
CA ILE A 55 -19.76 7.42 -20.11
C ILE A 55 -20.50 6.09 -19.98
N ASP A 56 -20.01 5.22 -19.10
CA ASP A 56 -20.57 3.90 -18.90
C ASP A 56 -20.37 3.45 -17.45
N SER A 57 -21.26 2.59 -16.97
CA SER A 57 -21.21 2.05 -15.60
C SER A 57 -21.73 0.60 -15.52
N PRO A 58 -21.21 -0.34 -16.34
CA PRO A 58 -21.70 -1.71 -16.30
C PRO A 58 -21.13 -2.46 -15.09
N GLY A 59 -21.99 -3.18 -14.35
CA GLY A 59 -21.55 -4.05 -13.25
C GLY A 59 -21.13 -3.26 -12.01
N ASP A 60 -19.87 -3.37 -11.62
CA ASP A 60 -19.13 -2.65 -10.55
C ASP A 60 -18.21 -1.55 -11.10
N ASN A 61 -17.79 -1.69 -12.36
CA ASN A 61 -16.93 -0.75 -13.05
C ASN A 61 -17.63 0.59 -13.38
N LEU A 62 -16.88 1.68 -13.37
CA LEU A 62 -17.32 3.02 -13.75
C LEU A 62 -16.29 3.67 -14.67
N LEU A 63 -16.76 4.19 -15.80
CA LEU A 63 -15.94 4.87 -16.80
C LEU A 63 -16.40 6.31 -16.98
N ALA A 64 -15.46 7.25 -16.86
CA ALA A 64 -15.72 8.67 -17.07
C ALA A 64 -14.66 9.31 -17.96
N GLU A 65 -15.04 10.39 -18.64
CA GLU A 65 -14.13 11.21 -19.43
C GLU A 65 -14.07 12.64 -18.89
N PHE A 66 -12.92 13.27 -19.09
CA PHE A 66 -12.65 14.66 -18.72
C PHE A 66 -11.92 15.36 -19.87
N ALA A 67 -12.28 16.61 -20.13
CA ALA A 67 -11.53 17.44 -21.07
C ALA A 67 -10.13 17.80 -20.56
N SER A 68 -9.93 17.75 -19.24
CA SER A 68 -8.69 18.08 -18.53
C SER A 68 -8.23 16.89 -17.69
N VAL A 69 -6.99 16.47 -17.88
CA VAL A 69 -6.37 15.43 -17.04
C VAL A 69 -6.13 15.90 -15.61
N VAL A 70 -5.95 17.21 -15.40
CA VAL A 70 -5.85 17.82 -14.07
C VAL A 70 -7.14 17.60 -13.31
N ASP A 71 -8.29 17.86 -13.95
CA ASP A 71 -9.62 17.69 -13.36
C ASP A 71 -9.88 16.22 -13.05
N ALA A 72 -9.49 15.31 -13.95
CA ALA A 72 -9.60 13.87 -13.73
C ALA A 72 -8.82 13.40 -12.49
N VAL A 73 -7.58 13.86 -12.33
CA VAL A 73 -6.74 13.49 -11.17
C VAL A 73 -7.29 14.10 -9.88
N GLN A 74 -7.70 15.37 -9.89
CA GLN A 74 -8.34 16.00 -8.72
C GLN A 74 -9.63 15.29 -8.32
N CYS A 75 -10.46 14.94 -9.30
CA CYS A 75 -11.67 14.15 -9.08
C CYS A 75 -11.34 12.81 -8.43
N ALA A 76 -10.36 12.07 -8.95
CA ALA A 76 -9.97 10.78 -8.39
C ALA A 76 -9.47 10.91 -6.94
N VAL A 77 -8.71 11.96 -6.63
CA VAL A 77 -8.26 12.25 -5.27
C VAL A 77 -9.46 12.53 -4.34
N ALA A 78 -10.42 13.33 -4.78
CA ALA A 78 -11.63 13.62 -4.03
C ALA A 78 -12.46 12.34 -3.79
N VAL A 79 -12.63 11.51 -4.83
CA VAL A 79 -13.33 10.22 -4.77
C VAL A 79 -12.68 9.30 -3.73
N GLN A 80 -11.36 9.14 -3.75
CA GLN A 80 -10.68 8.25 -2.80
C GLN A 80 -10.77 8.76 -1.36
N LYS A 81 -10.70 10.09 -1.14
CA LYS A 81 -10.87 10.68 0.19
C LYS A 81 -12.27 10.45 0.74
N GLU A 82 -13.30 10.66 -0.08
CA GLU A 82 -14.70 10.47 0.31
C GLU A 82 -15.01 8.99 0.60
N ILE A 83 -14.57 8.07 -0.28
CA ILE A 83 -14.74 6.63 -0.04
C ILE A 83 -14.00 6.18 1.22
N LYS A 84 -12.77 6.68 1.46
CA LYS A 84 -12.01 6.37 2.67
C LYS A 84 -12.79 6.77 3.91
N SER A 85 -13.32 8.01 3.95
CA SER A 85 -14.12 8.50 5.07
C SER A 85 -15.34 7.61 5.36
N ARG A 86 -16.07 7.18 4.31
CA ARG A 86 -17.23 6.28 4.48
C ARG A 86 -16.83 4.88 4.90
N ASN A 87 -15.71 4.38 4.39
CA ASN A 87 -15.21 3.07 4.76
C ASN A 87 -14.73 3.02 6.22
N ASP A 88 -14.28 4.13 6.80
CA ASP A 88 -13.87 4.19 8.21
C ASP A 88 -15.04 3.98 9.17
N GLU A 89 -16.29 4.16 8.71
CA GLU A 89 -17.52 3.92 9.48
C GLU A 89 -18.02 2.47 9.42
N VAL A 90 -17.43 1.61 8.58
CA VAL A 90 -17.86 0.22 8.40
C VAL A 90 -16.77 -0.79 8.79
N PRO A 91 -17.15 -2.01 9.21
CA PRO A 91 -16.20 -3.08 9.50
C PRO A 91 -15.28 -3.43 8.31
N GLU A 92 -14.06 -3.87 8.59
CA GLU A 92 -13.04 -4.15 7.57
C GLU A 92 -13.51 -5.12 6.47
N ASN A 93 -14.29 -6.15 6.81
CA ASN A 93 -14.83 -7.11 5.86
C ASN A 93 -15.86 -6.51 4.89
N ARG A 94 -16.46 -5.36 5.25
CA ARG A 94 -17.47 -4.63 4.49
C ARG A 94 -16.91 -3.40 3.76
N LYS A 95 -15.65 -3.03 3.97
CA LYS A 95 -15.02 -1.89 3.29
C LYS A 95 -14.98 -2.13 1.79
N MET A 96 -15.52 -1.18 1.03
CA MET A 96 -15.54 -1.22 -0.42
C MET A 96 -14.48 -0.26 -0.96
N ARG A 97 -13.34 -0.80 -1.37
CA ARG A 97 -12.21 -0.02 -1.85
C ARG A 97 -12.23 0.06 -3.36
N PHE A 98 -12.20 1.27 -3.90
CA PHE A 98 -12.11 1.48 -5.35
C PHE A 98 -10.66 1.56 -5.79
N ARG A 99 -10.35 0.95 -6.93
CA ARG A 99 -9.11 1.17 -7.68
C ARG A 99 -9.41 2.17 -8.79
N ILE A 100 -8.52 3.13 -9.04
CA ILE A 100 -8.72 4.14 -10.09
C ILE A 100 -7.51 4.19 -11.03
N GLY A 101 -7.77 4.07 -12.32
CA GLY A 101 -6.80 4.24 -13.39
C GLY A 101 -7.12 5.45 -14.25
N ILE A 102 -6.13 6.32 -14.51
CA ILE A 102 -6.29 7.52 -15.34
C ILE A 102 -5.32 7.51 -16.51
N ASN A 103 -5.84 7.68 -17.71
CA ASN A 103 -5.04 7.82 -18.91
C ASN A 103 -5.44 9.04 -19.74
N LEU A 104 -4.45 9.71 -20.33
CA LEU A 104 -4.66 10.70 -21.38
C LEU A 104 -4.36 10.04 -22.73
N GLY A 105 -5.37 9.92 -23.60
CA GLY A 105 -5.23 9.21 -24.87
C GLY A 105 -6.30 9.54 -25.91
N ASP A 106 -6.00 9.19 -27.16
CA ASP A 106 -6.94 9.34 -28.28
C ASP A 106 -8.04 8.28 -28.19
N VAL A 107 -9.28 8.72 -28.37
CA VAL A 107 -10.46 7.85 -28.37
C VAL A 107 -11.36 8.17 -29.54
N ILE A 108 -12.13 7.16 -29.95
CA ILE A 108 -13.23 7.30 -30.88
C ILE A 108 -14.51 7.46 -30.07
N GLN A 109 -15.23 8.54 -30.31
CA GLN A 109 -16.55 8.78 -29.73
C GLN A 109 -17.65 8.34 -30.71
N GLU A 110 -18.60 7.56 -30.18
CA GLU A 110 -19.86 7.19 -30.84
C GLU A 110 -20.99 7.45 -29.84
N GLU A 111 -21.87 8.40 -30.17
CA GLU A 111 -22.93 8.89 -29.27
C GLU A 111 -22.39 9.25 -27.86
N ASN A 112 -22.75 8.45 -26.86
CA ASN A 112 -22.35 8.60 -25.46
C ASN A 112 -21.28 7.61 -25.01
N ARG A 113 -20.71 6.81 -25.92
CA ARG A 113 -19.64 5.85 -25.64
C ARG A 113 -18.31 6.30 -26.22
N ILE A 114 -17.23 5.83 -25.60
CA ILE A 114 -15.87 6.02 -26.08
C ILE A 114 -15.19 4.66 -26.27
N TYR A 115 -14.42 4.53 -27.34
CA TYR A 115 -13.70 3.32 -27.69
C TYR A 115 -12.25 3.65 -28.06
N GLY A 116 -11.39 2.64 -27.97
CA GLY A 116 -10.01 2.70 -28.40
C GLY A 116 -9.03 2.33 -27.30
N ASP A 117 -7.76 2.34 -27.67
CA ASP A 117 -6.67 1.91 -26.80
C ASP A 117 -6.56 2.78 -25.55
N GLY A 118 -6.94 4.05 -25.63
CA GLY A 118 -6.96 4.96 -24.48
C GLY A 118 -7.82 4.43 -23.32
N VAL A 119 -8.98 3.84 -23.63
CA VAL A 119 -9.91 3.26 -22.65
C VAL A 119 -9.33 1.99 -22.04
N ASN A 120 -8.78 1.13 -22.90
CA ASN A 120 -8.13 -0.10 -22.46
C ASN A 120 -6.96 0.19 -21.52
N ILE A 121 -6.13 1.20 -21.83
CA ILE A 121 -5.02 1.63 -20.98
C ILE A 121 -5.53 2.07 -19.60
N ALA A 122 -6.58 2.90 -19.53
CA ALA A 122 -7.15 3.34 -18.25
C ALA A 122 -7.62 2.16 -17.38
N ALA A 123 -8.34 1.20 -17.98
CA ALA A 123 -8.75 -0.02 -17.29
C ALA A 123 -7.56 -0.88 -16.84
N ARG A 124 -6.47 -0.93 -17.62
CA ARG A 124 -5.25 -1.66 -17.20
C ARG A 124 -4.53 -0.96 -16.05
N LEU A 125 -4.50 0.37 -16.03
CA LEU A 125 -3.93 1.14 -14.93
C LEU A 125 -4.71 0.91 -13.63
N GLU A 126 -6.05 0.88 -13.71
CA GLU A 126 -6.92 0.56 -12.57
C GLU A 126 -6.55 -0.80 -11.95
N ASN A 127 -6.37 -1.83 -12.78
CA ASN A 127 -5.97 -3.17 -12.33
C ASN A 127 -4.56 -3.26 -11.72
N LEU A 128 -3.69 -2.25 -11.93
CA LEU A 128 -2.35 -2.18 -11.34
C LEU A 128 -2.34 -1.48 -9.98
N CYS A 129 -3.46 -0.88 -9.58
CA CYS A 129 -3.57 -0.22 -8.29
C CYS A 129 -4.01 -1.20 -7.21
N ASP A 130 -3.58 -0.93 -5.98
CA ASP A 130 -4.19 -1.55 -4.80
C ASP A 130 -5.53 -0.84 -4.49
N GLY A 131 -6.46 -1.50 -3.79
CA GLY A 131 -7.71 -0.87 -3.36
C GLY A 131 -7.49 0.41 -2.56
N GLY A 132 -8.11 1.50 -3.01
CA GLY A 132 -7.89 2.86 -2.48
C GLY A 132 -6.81 3.67 -3.22
N GLY A 133 -6.14 3.08 -4.21
CA GLY A 133 -5.08 3.71 -4.99
C GLY A 133 -5.55 4.43 -6.25
N ILE A 134 -4.68 5.31 -6.76
CA ILE A 134 -4.83 5.97 -8.06
C ILE A 134 -3.54 5.76 -8.86
N CYS A 135 -3.65 5.21 -10.06
CA CYS A 135 -2.55 5.03 -10.98
C CYS A 135 -2.81 5.82 -12.26
N ILE A 136 -1.78 6.50 -12.76
CA ILE A 136 -1.85 7.34 -13.95
C ILE A 136 -0.79 6.91 -14.96
N SER A 137 -1.09 7.05 -16.25
CA SER A 137 -0.10 6.83 -17.31
C SER A 137 0.98 7.91 -17.29
N GLY A 138 2.14 7.63 -17.89
CA GLY A 138 3.19 8.63 -18.07
C GLY A 138 2.73 9.87 -18.84
N THR A 139 1.87 9.71 -19.85
CA THR A 139 1.31 10.85 -20.58
C THR A 139 0.42 11.73 -19.70
N ALA A 140 -0.36 11.13 -18.79
CA ALA A 140 -1.13 11.87 -17.82
C ALA A 140 -0.22 12.56 -16.79
N PHE A 141 0.80 11.86 -16.28
CA PHE A 141 1.78 12.38 -15.32
C PHE A 141 2.47 13.65 -15.82
N GLU A 142 3.02 13.64 -17.03
CA GLU A 142 3.69 14.79 -17.66
C GLU A 142 2.82 16.07 -17.68
N HIS A 143 1.50 15.91 -17.75
CA HIS A 143 0.57 17.04 -17.81
C HIS A 143 0.12 17.55 -16.43
N VAL A 144 0.35 16.80 -15.35
CA VAL A 144 -0.14 17.11 -14.00
C VAL A 144 0.98 17.36 -12.97
N GLU A 145 2.20 16.83 -13.18
CA GLU A 145 3.30 16.87 -12.21
C GLU A 145 3.62 18.29 -11.69
N ASN A 146 3.54 19.31 -12.55
CA ASN A 146 3.85 20.70 -12.21
C ASN A 146 2.59 21.55 -11.94
N LYS A 147 1.41 20.94 -11.95
CA LYS A 147 0.12 21.65 -11.83
C LYS A 147 -0.66 21.28 -10.58
N LEU A 148 -0.37 20.12 -10.01
CA LEU A 148 -1.01 19.63 -8.79
C LEU A 148 0.03 19.54 -7.68
N ASP A 149 -0.34 20.04 -6.50
CA ASP A 149 0.44 19.86 -5.27
C ASP A 149 0.20 18.45 -4.72
N LEU A 150 0.64 17.46 -5.49
CA LEU A 150 0.52 16.03 -5.20
C LEU A 150 1.87 15.36 -5.41
N LYS A 151 2.16 14.35 -4.58
CA LYS A 151 3.34 13.51 -4.77
C LYS A 151 2.99 12.31 -5.63
N PHE A 152 3.92 11.92 -6.49
CA PHE A 152 3.79 10.76 -7.36
C PHE A 152 4.92 9.78 -7.10
N LYS A 153 4.62 8.48 -7.13
CA LYS A 153 5.59 7.39 -7.07
C LYS A 153 5.68 6.72 -8.43
N ASP A 154 6.87 6.67 -9.01
CA ASP A 154 7.11 5.97 -10.27
C ASP A 154 7.09 4.46 -10.07
N LEU A 155 6.24 3.75 -10.81
CA LEU A 155 6.15 2.29 -10.79
C LEU A 155 6.90 1.65 -11.97
N GLY A 156 7.66 2.45 -12.73
CA GLY A 156 8.43 2.02 -13.87
C GLY A 156 7.58 1.61 -15.07
N GLU A 157 8.19 0.86 -15.97
CA GLU A 157 7.54 0.34 -17.16
C GLU A 157 6.78 -0.96 -16.88
N GLN A 158 5.47 -0.93 -17.14
CA GLN A 158 4.58 -2.06 -16.95
C GLN A 158 4.19 -2.66 -18.31
N LYS A 159 4.41 -3.98 -18.46
CA LYS A 159 3.92 -4.73 -19.62
C LYS A 159 2.49 -5.16 -19.37
N VAL A 160 1.57 -4.58 -20.13
CA VAL A 160 0.14 -4.88 -20.05
C VAL A 160 -0.32 -5.62 -21.31
N LYS A 161 -1.30 -6.52 -21.15
CA LYS A 161 -1.81 -7.34 -22.26
C LYS A 161 -2.30 -6.44 -23.39
N ASN A 162 -1.93 -6.79 -24.63
CA ASN A 162 -2.36 -6.14 -25.87
C ASN A 162 -1.84 -4.71 -26.10
N ILE A 163 -0.75 -4.31 -25.45
CA ILE A 163 -0.08 -3.03 -25.73
C ILE A 163 1.37 -3.31 -26.11
N VAL A 164 1.78 -2.82 -27.29
CA VAL A 164 3.07 -3.16 -27.91
C VAL A 164 4.25 -2.56 -27.15
N LYS A 165 4.10 -1.35 -26.61
CA LYS A 165 5.14 -0.67 -25.83
C LYS A 165 4.81 -0.76 -24.33
N PRO A 166 5.79 -1.04 -23.46
CA PRO A 166 5.60 -0.93 -22.02
C PRO A 166 5.08 0.47 -21.66
N LEU A 167 4.13 0.52 -20.72
CA LEU A 167 3.54 1.76 -20.25
C LEU A 167 4.26 2.20 -18.98
N ARG A 168 4.81 3.41 -18.95
CA ARG A 168 5.28 4.01 -17.68
C ARG A 168 4.07 4.36 -16.82
N VAL A 169 4.08 3.94 -15.56
CA VAL A 169 2.96 4.12 -14.63
C VAL A 169 3.42 4.87 -13.39
N TYR A 170 2.59 5.80 -12.92
CA TYR A 170 2.81 6.53 -11.67
C TYR A 170 1.64 6.34 -10.72
N ARG A 171 1.91 6.26 -9.43
CA ARG A 171 0.91 6.20 -8.36
C ARG A 171 0.79 7.55 -7.67
N VAL A 172 -0.43 8.06 -7.49
CA VAL A 172 -0.69 9.30 -6.74
C VAL A 172 -0.67 8.99 -5.24
N LYS A 173 0.07 9.78 -4.45
CA LYS A 173 0.03 9.70 -2.98
C LYS A 173 -1.08 10.60 -2.44
N LEU A 174 -2.03 10.00 -1.72
CA LEU A 174 -3.29 10.65 -1.29
C LEU A 174 -3.21 11.35 0.07
N THR A 175 -2.20 11.03 0.86
CA THR A 175 -1.98 11.57 2.19
C THR A 175 -0.63 12.27 2.25
N ASP A 176 -0.55 13.36 3.02
CA ASP A 176 0.70 13.85 3.61
C ASP A 176 1.19 12.88 4.69
N GLU A 177 1.18 11.59 4.38
CA GLU A 177 2.08 10.66 5.02
C GLU A 177 3.47 11.04 4.51
N ALA A 178 4.00 12.13 5.08
CA ALA A 178 5.40 12.55 5.07
C ALA A 178 6.33 11.47 5.70
N TYR A 179 5.83 10.25 5.86
CA TYR A 179 6.50 9.07 6.36
C TYR A 179 6.48 7.89 5.38
N GLU A 180 5.86 8.00 4.20
CA GLU A 180 5.97 6.97 3.13
C GLU A 180 6.87 7.42 1.95
N SER A 181 7.63 8.51 2.08
CA SER A 181 8.45 9.05 0.98
C SER A 181 9.96 8.73 1.02
N ASP A 182 10.41 7.83 1.90
CA ASP A 182 11.73 7.17 1.82
C ASP A 182 11.60 5.62 1.88
N MET A 183 10.41 5.07 1.57
CA MET A 183 10.07 3.65 1.80
C MET A 183 9.87 2.84 0.51
N ASP A 184 10.60 3.17 -0.55
CA ASP A 184 10.58 2.39 -1.81
C ASP A 184 11.93 1.91 -2.32
N GLU A 185 12.98 2.12 -1.52
CA GLU A 185 14.09 1.19 -1.49
C GLU A 185 13.91 0.35 -0.23
N ALA A 186 13.06 -0.68 -0.30
CA ALA A 186 13.33 -1.83 0.54
C ALA A 186 14.75 -2.26 0.15
N LEU A 187 15.73 -2.02 1.03
CA LEU A 187 17.09 -2.51 0.85
C LEU A 187 16.97 -3.94 0.34
N GLU A 188 17.50 -4.22 -0.84
CA GLU A 188 17.49 -5.57 -1.37
C GLU A 188 18.00 -6.48 -0.26
N LEU A 189 17.16 -7.43 0.17
CA LEU A 189 17.53 -8.36 1.22
C LEU A 189 18.88 -8.93 0.82
N PRO A 190 19.91 -8.82 1.69
CA PRO A 190 21.23 -9.31 1.35
C PRO A 190 21.10 -10.73 0.81
N ASN A 191 21.90 -11.11 -0.20
CA ASN A 191 21.96 -12.50 -0.69
C ASN A 191 22.37 -13.53 0.40
N LYS A 192 22.62 -13.04 1.63
CA LYS A 192 22.97 -13.78 2.84
C LYS A 192 21.81 -13.68 3.85
N PRO A 193 21.58 -14.69 4.70
CA PRO A 193 20.65 -14.58 5.83
C PRO A 193 20.86 -13.26 6.59
N SER A 194 19.78 -12.54 6.90
CA SER A 194 19.84 -11.22 7.54
C SER A 194 18.90 -11.15 8.74
N ILE A 195 19.37 -10.57 9.85
CA ILE A 195 18.65 -10.53 11.12
C ILE A 195 18.76 -9.16 11.80
N ALA A 196 17.64 -8.70 12.36
CA ALA A 196 17.61 -7.63 13.35
C ALA A 196 17.25 -8.21 14.71
N VAL A 197 17.90 -7.71 15.77
CA VAL A 197 17.51 -8.02 17.16
C VAL A 197 16.87 -6.78 17.75
N LEU A 198 15.57 -6.85 18.01
CA LEU A 198 14.85 -5.77 18.66
C LEU A 198 15.20 -5.69 20.14
N PRO A 199 15.13 -4.49 20.75
CA PRO A 199 15.27 -4.33 22.19
C PRO A 199 14.30 -5.26 22.91
N PHE A 200 14.83 -6.10 23.79
CA PHE A 200 13.99 -6.98 24.59
C PHE A 200 13.15 -6.14 25.57
N ASP A 201 11.87 -6.49 25.69
CA ASP A 201 10.97 -5.80 26.59
C ASP A 201 11.29 -6.14 28.05
N ASN A 202 11.39 -5.11 28.89
CA ASN A 202 11.45 -5.30 30.33
C ASN A 202 10.04 -5.56 30.88
N MET A 203 9.71 -6.82 31.16
CA MET A 203 8.45 -7.23 31.80
C MET A 203 8.54 -7.28 33.33
N SER A 204 9.58 -6.69 33.91
CA SER A 204 9.72 -6.49 35.35
C SER A 204 9.01 -5.17 35.73
N ASN A 205 8.39 -5.10 36.90
CA ASN A 205 7.75 -3.87 37.40
C ASN A 205 8.76 -2.79 37.84
N ASP A 206 10.04 -2.97 37.52
CA ASP A 206 11.14 -2.15 37.98
C ASP A 206 11.91 -1.59 36.77
N LYS A 207 11.72 -0.30 36.51
CA LYS A 207 12.41 0.43 35.44
C LYS A 207 13.92 0.54 35.67
N SER A 208 14.41 0.34 36.90
CA SER A 208 15.84 0.32 37.15
C SER A 208 16.52 -0.89 36.50
N GLN A 209 15.77 -1.89 36.05
CA GLN A 209 16.29 -3.11 35.41
C GLN A 209 16.37 -3.02 33.89
N GLU A 210 16.04 -1.86 33.32
CA GLU A 210 16.08 -1.62 31.88
C GLU A 210 17.47 -1.84 31.27
N TYR A 211 18.53 -1.57 32.04
CA TYR A 211 19.90 -1.84 31.61
C TYR A 211 20.15 -3.32 31.33
N PHE A 212 19.40 -4.21 31.98
CA PHE A 212 19.56 -5.65 31.85
C PHE A 212 18.96 -6.16 30.54
N SER A 213 17.76 -5.71 30.17
CA SER A 213 17.17 -6.04 28.87
C SER A 213 17.95 -5.41 27.70
N ASP A 214 18.42 -4.17 27.86
CA ASP A 214 19.30 -3.51 26.89
C ASP A 214 20.64 -4.24 26.74
N GLY A 215 21.25 -4.61 27.86
CA GLY A 215 22.51 -5.34 27.90
C GLY A 215 22.38 -6.74 27.27
N LEU A 216 21.29 -7.45 27.54
CA LEU A 216 21.02 -8.74 26.91
C LEU A 216 20.89 -8.60 25.38
N THR A 217 20.12 -7.61 24.93
CA THR A 217 19.95 -7.32 23.50
C THR A 217 21.31 -7.09 22.84
N GLU A 218 22.17 -6.28 23.46
CA GLU A 218 23.52 -5.99 22.96
C GLU A 218 24.44 -7.22 22.95
N GLN A 219 24.36 -8.07 23.97
CA GLN A 219 25.11 -9.33 24.01
C GLN A 219 24.67 -10.29 22.90
N ILE A 220 23.37 -10.38 22.62
CA ILE A 220 22.84 -11.19 21.51
C ILE A 220 23.36 -10.67 20.18
N ILE A 221 23.22 -9.36 19.91
CA ILE A 221 23.74 -8.72 18.68
C ILE A 221 25.23 -9.02 18.52
N THR A 222 26.01 -8.85 19.59
CA THR A 222 27.47 -9.10 19.58
C THR A 222 27.78 -10.58 19.32
N GLY A 223 27.01 -11.50 19.92
CA GLY A 223 27.17 -12.94 19.75
C GLY A 223 26.90 -13.40 18.32
N ILE A 224 25.75 -13.01 17.76
CA ILE A 224 25.35 -13.40 16.40
C ILE A 224 26.19 -12.71 15.31
N SER A 225 26.73 -11.51 15.58
CA SER A 225 27.62 -10.78 14.64
C SER A 225 28.93 -11.51 14.36
N ARG A 226 29.28 -12.54 15.14
CA ARG A 226 30.47 -13.38 14.88
C ARG A 226 30.28 -14.35 13.71
N ILE A 227 29.04 -14.58 13.27
CA ILE A 227 28.71 -15.46 12.15
C ILE A 227 28.89 -14.68 10.84
N ARG A 228 29.93 -15.01 10.06
CA ARG A 228 30.33 -14.24 8.87
C ARG A 228 29.31 -14.31 7.72
N GLU A 229 28.51 -15.36 7.71
CA GLU A 229 27.47 -15.61 6.73
C GLU A 229 26.14 -14.90 7.09
N LEU A 230 26.03 -14.27 8.26
CA LEU A 230 24.83 -13.61 8.75
C LEU A 230 25.00 -12.09 8.71
N PHE A 231 24.12 -11.38 8.01
CA PHE A 231 24.05 -9.93 8.06
C PHE A 231 23.26 -9.51 9.31
N VAL A 232 23.91 -8.82 10.25
CA VAL A 232 23.31 -8.42 11.52
C VAL A 232 23.17 -6.91 11.57
N VAL A 233 21.96 -6.42 11.86
CA VAL A 233 21.72 -4.98 11.98
C VAL A 233 22.37 -4.42 13.24
N ALA A 234 23.00 -3.26 13.09
CA ALA A 234 23.65 -2.57 14.19
C ALA A 234 22.65 -2.15 15.28
N ARG A 235 23.09 -2.23 16.54
CA ARG A 235 22.35 -1.84 17.75
C ARG A 235 21.63 -0.50 17.62
N ASN A 236 22.32 0.54 17.13
CA ASN A 236 21.76 1.89 17.05
C ASN A 236 20.53 1.96 16.15
N SER A 237 20.44 1.13 15.12
CA SER A 237 19.30 1.08 14.22
C SER A 237 18.11 0.36 14.85
N THR A 238 18.33 -0.77 15.54
CA THR A 238 17.24 -1.53 16.16
C THR A 238 16.70 -0.88 17.43
N PHE A 239 17.52 -0.11 18.15
CA PHE A 239 17.09 0.61 19.36
C PHE A 239 16.14 1.77 19.09
N THR A 240 15.97 2.20 17.83
CA THR A 240 14.97 3.20 17.45
C THR A 240 13.52 2.71 17.63
N TYR A 241 13.32 1.39 17.71
CA TYR A 241 12.03 0.74 17.93
C TYR A 241 11.70 0.53 19.41
N LYS A 242 12.62 0.86 20.32
CA LYS A 242 12.43 0.65 21.76
C LYS A 242 11.16 1.35 22.27
N GLY A 243 10.29 0.59 22.95
CA GLY A 243 9.05 1.12 23.55
C GLY A 243 7.99 1.55 22.52
N LYS A 244 8.15 1.17 21.24
CA LYS A 244 7.16 1.42 20.19
C LYS A 244 6.46 0.12 19.83
N ALA A 245 5.14 0.17 19.66
CA ALA A 245 4.40 -0.92 19.05
C ALA A 245 4.64 -0.89 17.53
N VAL A 246 5.52 -1.77 17.04
CA VAL A 246 5.84 -1.89 15.61
C VAL A 246 5.58 -3.29 15.12
N LYS A 247 5.09 -3.41 13.87
CA LYS A 247 4.90 -4.71 13.24
C LYS A 247 6.25 -5.23 12.73
N VAL A 248 6.53 -6.51 12.94
CA VAL A 248 7.78 -7.15 12.50
C VAL A 248 8.01 -6.98 10.99
N GLN A 249 6.94 -7.00 10.18
CA GLN A 249 7.05 -6.78 8.73
C GLN A 249 7.52 -5.35 8.37
N GLN A 250 7.17 -4.36 9.19
CA GLN A 250 7.65 -3.00 9.03
C GLN A 250 9.15 -2.93 9.35
N VAL A 251 9.57 -3.54 10.46
CA VAL A 251 10.99 -3.62 10.86
C VAL A 251 11.84 -4.31 9.77
N GLY A 252 11.35 -5.43 9.23
CA GLY A 252 12.03 -6.15 8.15
C GLY A 252 12.27 -5.30 6.91
N ARG A 253 11.27 -4.48 6.54
CA ARG A 253 11.36 -3.58 5.38
C ARG A 253 12.27 -2.39 5.63
N GLU A 254 12.11 -1.72 6.78
CA GLU A 254 12.89 -0.53 7.12
C GLU A 254 14.37 -0.85 7.33
N LEU A 255 14.70 -2.02 7.87
CA LEU A 255 16.08 -2.44 8.13
C LEU A 255 16.68 -3.34 7.04
N GLY A 256 15.90 -3.76 6.04
CA GLY A 256 16.38 -4.67 5.00
C GLY A 256 16.75 -6.06 5.51
N VAL A 257 15.97 -6.62 6.44
CA VAL A 257 16.25 -7.94 7.05
C VAL A 257 15.14 -8.96 6.81
N ARG A 258 15.55 -10.22 6.68
CA ARG A 258 14.65 -11.35 6.47
C ARG A 258 14.09 -11.88 7.80
N TYR A 259 14.86 -11.79 8.87
CA TYR A 259 14.49 -12.31 10.17
C TYR A 259 14.54 -11.22 11.23
N VAL A 260 13.64 -11.30 12.20
CA VAL A 260 13.65 -10.44 13.39
C VAL A 260 13.63 -11.33 14.61
N LEU A 261 14.54 -11.06 15.55
CA LEU A 261 14.54 -11.64 16.88
C LEU A 261 13.97 -10.61 17.84
N GLU A 262 12.91 -10.97 18.54
CA GLU A 262 12.31 -10.17 19.60
C GLU A 262 12.09 -11.04 20.84
N GLY A 263 11.78 -10.38 21.96
CA GLY A 263 11.64 -11.09 23.21
C GLY A 263 11.40 -10.19 24.39
N SER A 264 11.28 -10.82 25.54
CA SER A 264 11.08 -10.14 26.81
C SER A 264 11.94 -10.74 27.90
N VAL A 265 12.28 -9.90 28.87
CA VAL A 265 13.03 -10.26 30.06
C VAL A 265 12.22 -9.91 31.28
N GLN A 266 12.07 -10.89 32.17
CA GLN A 266 11.50 -10.70 33.49
C GLN A 266 12.50 -11.16 34.53
N LYS A 267 12.93 -10.24 35.38
CA LYS A 267 13.84 -10.53 36.49
C LYS A 267 13.10 -10.32 37.80
N SER A 268 13.17 -11.33 38.66
CA SER A 268 12.57 -11.31 40.00
C SER A 268 13.53 -11.94 40.98
N ASN A 269 14.03 -11.14 41.92
CA ASN A 269 15.05 -11.54 42.89
C ASN A 269 16.27 -12.17 42.19
N GLU A 270 16.51 -13.47 42.43
CA GLU A 270 17.62 -14.24 41.87
C GLU A 270 17.26 -15.00 40.59
N ARG A 271 16.03 -14.88 40.06
CA ARG A 271 15.60 -15.60 38.84
C ARG A 271 15.42 -14.66 37.66
N VAL A 272 15.87 -15.12 36.49
CA VAL A 272 15.68 -14.46 35.21
C VAL A 272 14.91 -15.40 34.28
N ARG A 273 13.82 -14.88 33.72
CA ARG A 273 13.06 -15.47 32.63
C ARG A 273 13.28 -14.66 31.37
N ILE A 274 13.71 -15.32 30.29
CA ILE A 274 13.88 -14.71 28.98
C ILE A 274 12.98 -15.46 28.01
N ASN A 275 12.08 -14.74 27.33
CA ASN A 275 11.37 -15.28 26.17
C ASN A 275 12.03 -14.70 24.93
N ALA A 276 12.35 -15.55 23.96
CA ALA A 276 12.91 -15.12 22.68
C ALA A 276 12.16 -15.78 21.53
N GLN A 277 11.93 -15.02 20.46
CA GLN A 277 11.18 -15.48 19.30
C GLN A 277 11.85 -14.99 18.02
N LEU A 278 12.04 -15.91 17.07
CA LEU A 278 12.56 -15.63 15.74
C LEU A 278 11.39 -15.63 14.75
N ILE A 279 11.24 -14.53 14.03
CA ILE A 279 10.10 -14.28 13.14
C ILE A 279 10.62 -14.02 11.73
N ASP A 280 9.97 -14.62 10.73
CA ASP A 280 10.19 -14.28 9.33
C ASP A 280 9.53 -12.93 9.03
N ALA A 281 10.32 -11.93 8.69
CA ALA A 281 9.85 -10.55 8.55
C ALA A 281 9.06 -10.30 7.25
N ILE A 282 9.05 -11.27 6.32
CA ILE A 282 8.27 -11.18 5.08
C ILE A 282 6.85 -11.70 5.35
N THR A 283 6.74 -12.86 5.99
CA THR A 283 5.47 -13.56 6.21
C THR A 283 4.82 -13.22 7.55
N GLY A 284 5.60 -12.78 8.54
CA GLY A 284 5.17 -12.59 9.92
C GLY A 284 5.04 -13.89 10.72
N HIS A 285 5.50 -15.03 10.18
CA HIS A 285 5.40 -16.31 10.87
C HIS A 285 6.53 -16.49 11.90
N HIS A 286 6.19 -17.02 13.08
CA HIS A 286 7.16 -17.44 14.07
C HIS A 286 7.87 -18.72 13.57
N LEU A 287 9.18 -18.63 13.38
CA LEU A 287 10.03 -19.76 13.00
C LEU A 287 10.49 -20.55 14.22
N TRP A 288 10.72 -19.86 15.33
CA TRP A 288 11.17 -20.44 16.59
C TRP A 288 10.77 -19.55 17.75
N ALA A 289 10.51 -20.17 18.91
CA ALA A 289 10.28 -19.49 20.18
C ALA A 289 10.78 -20.37 21.32
N GLU A 290 11.45 -19.77 22.31
CA GLU A 290 11.94 -20.49 23.49
C GLU A 290 11.89 -19.61 24.74
N THR A 291 11.66 -20.27 25.88
CA THR A 291 11.70 -19.64 27.21
C THR A 291 12.89 -20.20 27.99
N TYR A 292 13.76 -19.31 28.45
CA TYR A 292 14.90 -19.63 29.31
C TYR A 292 14.62 -19.15 30.73
N ASP A 293 14.54 -20.09 31.66
CA ASP A 293 14.48 -19.83 33.09
C ASP A 293 15.82 -20.21 33.73
N ARG A 294 16.49 -19.25 34.38
CA ARG A 294 17.80 -19.42 35.03
C ARG A 294 17.86 -18.71 36.38
N ASP A 295 18.66 -19.27 37.29
CA ASP A 295 19.08 -18.60 38.52
C ASP A 295 20.31 -17.71 38.20
N LEU A 296 20.42 -16.52 38.81
CA LEU A 296 21.52 -15.57 38.57
C LEU A 296 22.87 -16.07 39.09
N LYS A 297 22.86 -17.16 39.88
CA LYS A 297 24.06 -17.78 40.45
C LYS A 297 24.63 -18.94 39.63
N ASP A 298 23.92 -19.39 38.59
CA ASP A 298 24.34 -20.46 37.68
C ASP A 298 25.18 -19.92 36.51
#